data_AF-A0A382VLJ8-F1
#
_entry.id   AF-A0A382VLJ8-F1
#
_cell.length_a   1.000
_cell.length_b   1.000
_cell.length_c   1.000
_cell.angle_alpha   90.00
_cell.angle_beta   90.00
_cell.angle_gamma   90.00
#
_symmetry.space_group_name_H-M   'P 1'
#
loop_
_entity.id
_entity.type
_entity.pdbx_description
1 polymer ?
#
loop_
_entity_poly.entity_id
_entity_poly.type
_entity_poly.pdbx_seq_one_letter_code
_entity_poly.pdbx_strand_id
1 'polypeptide(L)'
;MRASKKMPALLESEGRICNYTHTATLQQAHASRSDYLFGGLARNRPLEMNMPKMSGVVRLAGTALLASFCMPVAVVIGQTSTETPPTRQILDRYCVTCHNERLKTAGLMLDQVDVGDIVGNAEVLEKVVRKLRAGQMPPEGRPRPDVATIDAVATSLESAL
;
A
#
# COMPACT_ATOMS: atom_id res chain seq x y z
N MET A 1 -59.38 30.19 -22.33
CA MET A 1 -57.97 29.79 -22.50
C MET A 1 -57.58 28.91 -21.31
N ARG A 2 -56.73 27.92 -21.56
CA ARG A 2 -56.68 26.58 -20.92
C ARG A 2 -56.41 26.57 -19.41
N ALA A 3 -57.11 25.65 -18.75
CA ALA A 3 -56.81 25.11 -17.42
C ALA A 3 -55.62 24.13 -17.46
N SER A 4 -54.80 24.12 -16.42
CA SER A 4 -54.17 22.91 -15.82
C SER A 4 -53.36 23.36 -14.60
N LYS A 5 -53.83 23.16 -13.37
CA LYS A 5 -53.89 21.91 -12.59
C LYS A 5 -52.52 21.58 -11.98
N LYS A 6 -52.38 22.06 -10.74
CA LYS A 6 -51.44 21.66 -9.70
C LYS A 6 -51.73 20.22 -9.28
N MET A 7 -50.70 19.36 -9.16
CA MET A 7 -50.58 18.21 -8.24
C MET A 7 -49.27 17.43 -8.50
N PRO A 8 -48.80 16.58 -7.55
CA PRO A 8 -47.41 16.56 -7.09
C PRO A 8 -46.66 15.24 -7.34
N ALA A 9 -45.42 15.19 -6.85
CA ALA A 9 -44.54 14.03 -6.79
C ALA A 9 -45.15 12.81 -6.07
N LEU A 10 -44.97 11.62 -6.64
CA LEU A 10 -44.51 10.41 -5.95
C LEU A 10 -44.05 9.34 -6.97
N LEU A 11 -42.92 8.71 -6.64
CA LEU A 11 -42.47 7.33 -6.86
C LEU A 11 -43.19 6.43 -7.89
N GLU A 12 -42.41 5.80 -8.77
CA GLU A 12 -42.33 4.34 -8.94
C GLU A 12 -41.13 4.08 -9.89
N SER A 13 -40.07 3.42 -9.42
CA SER A 13 -39.72 2.04 -9.79
C SER A 13 -39.77 1.74 -11.29
N GLU A 14 -38.61 1.40 -11.87
CA GLU A 14 -38.39 0.26 -12.80
C GLU A 14 -37.21 0.53 -13.74
N GLY A 15 -36.23 -0.38 -13.72
CA GLY A 15 -35.47 -0.73 -14.91
C GLY A 15 -34.35 0.21 -15.36
N ARG A 16 -33.14 0.00 -14.84
CA ARG A 16 -31.97 -0.07 -15.74
C ARG A 16 -30.83 -0.90 -15.15
N ILE A 17 -30.81 -2.16 -15.56
CA ILE A 17 -29.64 -3.03 -15.54
C ILE A 17 -28.63 -2.40 -16.51
N CYS A 18 -27.58 -1.76 -16.00
CA CYS A 18 -26.47 -1.30 -16.83
C CYS A 18 -25.36 -2.37 -16.83
N ASN A 19 -25.53 -3.36 -17.69
CA ASN A 19 -24.40 -4.15 -18.19
C ASN A 19 -23.51 -3.21 -19.01
N TYR A 20 -22.30 -2.93 -18.54
CA TYR A 20 -21.27 -2.29 -19.35
C TYR A 20 -20.11 -3.27 -19.56
N THR A 21 -20.36 -4.29 -20.39
CA THR A 21 -19.30 -4.97 -21.14
C THR A 21 -19.01 -4.12 -22.36
N HIS A 22 -18.09 -3.18 -22.25
CA HIS A 22 -17.53 -2.52 -23.43
C HIS A 22 -16.15 -3.10 -23.71
N THR A 23 -16.08 -3.76 -24.86
CA THR A 23 -14.90 -4.17 -25.59
C THR A 23 -13.86 -3.04 -25.61
N ALA A 24 -12.81 -3.18 -24.82
CA ALA A 24 -11.64 -2.31 -24.84
C ALA A 24 -10.66 -2.81 -25.89
N THR A 25 -10.83 -2.37 -27.14
CA THR A 25 -9.80 -2.41 -28.16
C THR A 25 -9.73 -1.04 -28.82
N LEU A 26 -8.50 -0.52 -28.91
CA LEU A 26 -8.08 0.78 -29.46
C LEU A 26 -8.02 1.95 -28.47
N GLN A 27 -6.90 2.06 -27.74
CA GLN A 27 -6.18 3.33 -27.70
C GLN A 27 -4.69 3.08 -27.44
N GLN A 28 -3.92 3.13 -28.52
CA GLN A 28 -2.47 3.08 -28.51
C GLN A 28 -1.96 4.39 -29.10
N ALA A 29 -1.75 5.37 -28.22
CA ALA A 29 -1.02 6.63 -28.39
C ALA A 29 -1.26 7.39 -27.06
N HIS A 30 -0.29 7.75 -26.24
CA HIS A 30 0.87 8.58 -26.56
C HIS A 30 2.04 8.26 -25.61
N ALA A 31 3.18 7.86 -26.18
CA ALA A 31 4.46 7.89 -25.49
C ALA A 31 4.99 9.33 -25.52
N SER A 32 4.77 10.11 -24.45
CA SER A 32 5.55 11.31 -24.19
C SER A 32 6.84 10.90 -23.49
N ARG A 33 7.83 10.52 -24.31
CA ARG A 33 9.19 10.16 -23.90
C ARG A 33 10.08 11.39 -24.10
N SER A 34 9.95 12.35 -23.20
CA SER A 34 10.90 13.46 -23.03
C SER A 34 11.07 13.63 -21.52
N ASP A 35 12.31 13.73 -21.06
CA ASP A 35 12.78 13.99 -19.67
C ASP A 35 13.71 12.92 -19.07
N TYR A 36 14.30 12.04 -19.90
CA TYR A 36 15.53 11.33 -19.52
C TYR A 36 16.78 12.11 -19.98
N LEU A 37 17.00 13.28 -19.39
CA LEU A 37 18.31 13.96 -19.38
C LEU A 37 18.52 14.60 -18.01
N PHE A 38 18.87 13.78 -17.02
CA PHE A 38 19.62 14.24 -15.86
C PHE A 38 20.87 13.37 -15.72
N GLY A 39 21.92 13.80 -16.42
CA GLY A 39 23.28 13.36 -16.14
C GLY A 39 23.77 14.02 -14.86
N GLY A 40 24.26 13.20 -13.93
CA GLY A 40 24.82 13.66 -12.66
C GLY A 40 25.70 12.58 -12.05
N LEU A 41 26.92 12.46 -12.60
CA LEU A 41 28.01 11.68 -12.02
C LEU A 41 28.29 12.11 -10.58
N ALA A 42 28.08 11.21 -9.63
CA ALA A 42 28.79 11.26 -8.35
C ALA A 42 29.05 9.83 -7.85
N ARG A 43 30.21 9.32 -8.30
CA ARG A 43 30.97 8.27 -7.62
C ARG A 43 31.03 8.59 -6.13
N ASN A 44 30.63 7.68 -5.25
CA ASN A 44 31.12 7.61 -3.89
C ASN A 44 31.36 6.14 -3.48
N ARG A 45 32.44 5.98 -2.72
CA ARG A 45 33.31 4.81 -2.64
C ARG A 45 32.80 3.68 -1.75
N PRO A 46 33.33 2.45 -1.94
CA PRO A 46 33.08 1.30 -1.08
C PRO A 46 34.06 1.26 0.10
N LEU A 47 33.58 1.23 1.33
CA LEU A 47 34.29 0.87 2.57
C LEU A 47 33.16 0.50 3.58
N GLU A 48 33.11 -0.63 4.28
CA GLU A 48 34.11 -1.52 4.84
C GLU A 48 33.55 -2.95 4.85
N MET A 49 34.30 -3.92 4.33
CA MET A 49 34.11 -5.32 4.66
C MET A 49 35.03 -5.65 5.83
N ASN A 50 34.44 -5.79 7.01
CA ASN A 50 35.11 -6.31 8.19
C ASN A 50 35.43 -7.80 7.97
N MET A 51 36.70 -8.12 8.06
CA MET A 51 37.32 -9.41 7.78
C MET A 51 37.64 -10.11 9.11
N PRO A 52 37.03 -11.26 9.45
CA PRO A 52 37.53 -12.07 10.56
C PRO A 52 38.85 -12.74 10.15
N LYS A 53 39.92 -12.40 10.88
CA LYS A 53 41.23 -13.07 10.81
C LYS A 53 41.07 -14.55 11.14
N MET A 54 41.19 -15.41 10.13
CA MET A 54 41.40 -16.84 10.31
C MET A 54 42.89 -17.15 10.22
N SER A 55 43.50 -17.29 11.40
CA SER A 55 44.83 -17.86 11.59
C SER A 55 44.83 -19.31 11.12
N GLY A 56 45.82 -19.66 10.31
CA GLY A 56 45.84 -20.93 9.59
C GLY A 56 46.19 -22.16 10.43
N VAL A 57 46.02 -23.32 9.79
CA VAL A 57 46.99 -24.43 9.80
C VAL A 57 46.80 -25.23 8.51
N VAL A 58 47.84 -25.25 7.70
CA VAL A 58 48.06 -26.18 6.58
C VAL A 58 48.25 -27.59 7.16
N ARG A 59 47.62 -28.63 6.57
CA ARG A 59 48.30 -29.89 6.16
C ARG A 59 47.51 -30.58 5.04
N LEU A 60 48.20 -30.78 3.91
CA LEU A 60 47.76 -31.55 2.76
C LEU A 60 48.34 -32.96 2.86
N ALA A 61 47.48 -33.96 3.06
CA ALA A 61 47.70 -35.39 2.85
C ALA A 61 46.30 -36.03 3.02
N GLY A 62 45.58 -36.44 1.99
CA GLY A 62 45.91 -37.55 1.10
C GLY A 62 45.34 -38.84 1.68
N THR A 63 44.12 -39.23 1.30
CA THR A 63 43.64 -40.60 0.98
C THR A 63 42.10 -40.67 0.99
N ALA A 64 41.57 -41.38 -0.01
CA ALA A 64 40.15 -41.59 -0.30
C ALA A 64 39.37 -42.32 0.82
N LEU A 65 38.10 -41.98 0.99
CA LEU A 65 37.02 -42.93 1.33
C LEU A 65 35.64 -42.23 1.21
N LEU A 66 34.74 -42.92 0.51
CA LEU A 66 33.35 -42.56 0.28
C LEU A 66 32.59 -42.46 1.61
N ALA A 67 32.11 -41.26 1.97
CA ALA A 67 31.13 -41.10 3.02
C ALA A 67 30.17 -39.97 2.64
N SER A 68 28.93 -40.40 2.38
CA SER A 68 27.69 -39.63 2.23
C SER A 68 27.75 -38.21 2.81
N PHE A 69 27.88 -37.22 1.93
CA PHE A 69 27.73 -35.82 2.29
C PHE A 69 26.23 -35.52 2.33
N CYS A 70 25.61 -35.72 3.49
CA CYS A 70 24.27 -35.20 3.77
C CYS A 70 24.39 -33.67 3.86
N MET A 71 24.29 -33.01 2.70
CA MET A 71 24.30 -31.57 2.58
C MET A 71 23.07 -31.02 3.32
N PRO A 72 23.22 -30.23 4.41
CA PRO A 72 22.07 -29.61 5.02
C PRO A 72 21.59 -28.53 4.04
N VAL A 73 20.38 -28.71 3.52
CA VAL A 73 19.68 -27.63 2.81
C VAL A 73 19.45 -26.52 3.84
N ALA A 74 20.26 -25.47 3.77
CA ALA A 74 19.99 -24.24 4.50
C ALA A 74 18.74 -23.61 3.87
N VAL A 75 17.59 -23.83 4.48
CA VAL A 75 16.37 -23.08 4.17
C VAL A 75 16.63 -21.63 4.55
N VAL A 76 16.94 -20.80 3.55
CA VAL A 76 16.89 -19.35 3.69
C VAL A 76 15.42 -19.00 3.86
N ILE A 77 14.97 -18.88 5.11
CA ILE A 77 13.67 -18.30 5.43
C ILE A 77 13.81 -16.84 5.01
N GLY A 78 13.19 -16.49 3.88
CA GLY A 78 13.17 -15.12 3.38
C GLY A 78 12.70 -14.22 4.51
N GLN A 79 13.58 -13.34 4.97
CA GLN A 79 13.25 -12.34 5.96
C GLN A 79 12.21 -11.45 5.29
N THR A 80 10.96 -11.54 5.72
CA THR A 80 9.97 -10.51 5.43
C THR A 80 10.50 -9.25 6.09
N SER A 81 11.22 -8.42 5.33
CA SER A 81 11.52 -7.06 5.71
C SER A 81 10.20 -6.47 6.21
N THR A 82 10.19 -6.00 7.45
CA THR A 82 9.10 -5.17 7.98
C THR A 82 9.18 -3.83 7.25
N GLU A 83 8.93 -3.85 5.96
CA GLU A 83 8.63 -2.67 5.18
C GLU A 83 7.28 -2.20 5.69
N THR A 84 7.23 -0.94 6.16
CA THR A 84 5.98 -0.30 6.53
C THR A 84 4.97 -0.58 5.41
N PRO A 85 3.84 -1.26 5.68
CA PRO A 85 2.92 -1.62 4.63
C PRO A 85 2.54 -0.34 3.88
N PRO A 86 2.40 -0.39 2.54
CA PRO A 86 2.12 0.81 1.73
C PRO A 86 0.92 1.60 2.29
N THR A 87 -0.05 0.89 2.87
CA THR A 87 -1.17 1.44 3.64
C THR A 87 -0.76 2.38 4.77
N ARG A 88 0.21 2.01 5.60
CA ARG A 88 0.67 2.84 6.72
C ARG A 88 1.27 4.16 6.26
N GLN A 89 2.10 4.12 5.21
CA GLN A 89 2.73 5.32 4.68
C GLN A 89 1.69 6.34 4.18
N ILE A 90 0.59 5.86 3.58
CA ILE A 90 -0.52 6.70 3.14
C ILE A 90 -1.28 7.28 4.34
N LEU A 91 -1.60 6.46 5.35
CA LEU A 91 -2.29 6.93 6.56
C LEU A 91 -1.46 7.98 7.31
N ASP A 92 -0.15 7.80 7.42
CA ASP A 92 0.73 8.74 8.10
C ASP A 92 0.80 10.09 7.36
N ARG A 93 0.85 10.06 6.03
CA ARG A 93 0.91 11.28 5.20
C ARG A 93 -0.39 12.08 5.23
N TYR A 94 -1.54 11.42 5.16
CA TYR A 94 -2.81 12.11 4.92
C TYR A 94 -3.76 12.13 6.13
N CYS A 95 -3.70 11.15 7.02
CA CYS A 95 -4.65 10.98 8.11
C CYS A 95 -4.06 11.40 9.46
N VAL A 96 -2.83 10.98 9.76
CA VAL A 96 -2.16 11.24 11.04
C VAL A 96 -1.88 12.73 11.27
N THR A 97 -1.81 13.54 10.22
CA THR A 97 -1.63 15.00 10.37
C THR A 97 -2.75 15.66 11.19
N CYS A 98 -3.95 15.07 11.25
CA CYS A 98 -5.10 15.60 11.99
C CYS A 98 -5.70 14.64 13.01
N HIS A 99 -5.63 13.33 12.76
CA HIS A 99 -6.07 12.30 13.69
C HIS A 99 -4.85 11.78 14.45
N ASN A 100 -4.23 12.63 15.27
CA ASN A 100 -3.11 12.28 16.14
C ASN A 100 -3.44 12.58 17.60
N GLU A 101 -2.58 12.16 18.51
CA GLU A 101 -2.72 12.43 19.94
C GLU A 101 -2.79 13.93 20.27
N ARG A 102 -2.18 14.81 19.47
CA ARG A 102 -2.20 16.26 19.74
C ARG A 102 -3.53 16.92 19.36
N LEU A 103 -4.06 16.60 18.19
CA LEU A 103 -5.26 17.25 17.63
C LEU A 103 -6.55 16.49 17.92
N LYS A 104 -6.48 15.16 18.01
CA LYS A 104 -7.60 14.26 18.33
C LYS A 104 -8.87 14.57 17.53
N THR A 105 -8.71 14.93 16.25
CA THR A 105 -9.84 15.32 15.40
C THR A 105 -10.87 14.20 15.37
N ALA A 106 -12.13 14.53 15.64
CA ALA A 106 -13.23 13.56 15.76
C ALA A 106 -12.98 12.41 16.76
N GLY A 107 -12.14 12.65 17.78
CA GLY A 107 -11.83 11.66 18.81
C GLY A 107 -10.91 10.52 18.35
N LEU A 108 -10.21 10.66 17.22
CA LEU A 108 -9.37 9.60 16.64
C LEU A 108 -7.87 9.91 16.76
N MET A 109 -7.08 8.89 17.10
CA MET A 109 -5.61 8.95 17.24
C MET A 109 -4.96 7.82 16.43
N LEU A 110 -4.79 8.04 15.12
CA LEU A 110 -4.25 7.08 14.17
C LEU A 110 -2.72 6.92 14.25
N ASP A 111 -2.04 7.81 14.95
CA ASP A 111 -0.62 7.72 15.30
C ASP A 111 -0.32 6.61 16.32
N GLN A 112 -1.30 6.25 17.15
CA GLN A 112 -1.17 5.20 18.18
C GLN A 112 -1.76 3.85 17.75
N VAL A 113 -2.58 3.85 16.71
CA VAL A 113 -3.10 2.62 16.11
C VAL A 113 -1.92 1.86 15.50
N ASP A 114 -1.96 0.54 15.47
CA ASP A 114 -1.10 -0.27 14.60
C ASP A 114 -1.96 -0.90 13.50
N VAL A 115 -1.48 -0.84 12.25
CA VAL A 115 -2.18 -1.50 11.12
C VAL A 115 -1.70 -2.95 10.97
N GLY A 116 -0.65 -3.36 11.69
CA GLY A 116 -0.28 -4.76 11.85
C GLY A 116 -1.20 -5.53 12.80
N ASP A 117 -1.71 -4.87 13.85
CA ASP A 117 -2.70 -5.43 14.77
C ASP A 117 -4.13 -5.02 14.37
N ILE A 118 -4.66 -5.70 13.35
CA ILE A 118 -6.01 -5.42 12.83
C ILE A 118 -7.09 -5.78 13.86
N VAL A 119 -6.96 -6.91 14.54
CA VAL A 119 -7.97 -7.41 15.47
C VAL A 119 -8.11 -6.47 16.68
N GLY A 120 -7.00 -5.98 17.23
CA GLY A 120 -7.02 -5.02 18.34
C GLY A 120 -7.57 -3.65 17.95
N ASN A 121 -7.50 -3.28 16.66
CA ASN A 121 -7.87 -1.95 16.17
C ASN A 121 -9.07 -1.95 15.20
N ALA A 122 -9.82 -3.06 15.12
CA ALA A 122 -10.85 -3.27 14.09
C ALA A 122 -11.87 -2.12 14.04
N GLU A 123 -12.40 -1.72 15.19
CA GLU A 123 -13.40 -0.64 15.27
C GLU A 123 -12.89 0.71 14.71
N VAL A 124 -11.60 1.01 14.91
CA VAL A 124 -10.97 2.22 14.40
C VAL A 124 -10.75 2.12 12.90
N LEU A 125 -10.22 0.99 12.44
CA LEU A 125 -9.92 0.76 11.02
C LEU A 125 -11.20 0.70 10.18
N GLU A 126 -12.29 0.13 10.69
CA GLU A 126 -13.61 0.18 10.05
C GLU A 126 -14.10 1.63 9.87
N LYS A 127 -13.92 2.49 10.88
CA LYS A 127 -14.27 3.92 10.76
C LYS A 127 -13.45 4.60 9.67
N VAL A 128 -12.15 4.28 9.56
CA VAL A 128 -11.27 4.79 8.50
C VAL A 128 -11.77 4.34 7.13
N VAL A 129 -12.01 3.04 6.95
CA VAL A 129 -12.53 2.47 5.70
C VAL A 129 -13.82 3.15 5.26
N ARG A 130 -14.80 3.30 6.16
CA ARG A 130 -16.06 3.99 5.84
C ARG A 130 -15.85 5.42 5.37
N LYS A 131 -14.89 6.15 5.96
CA LYS A 131 -14.58 7.53 5.56
C LYS A 131 -13.83 7.61 4.23
N LEU A 132 -12.96 6.66 3.94
CA LEU A 132 -12.27 6.53 2.65
C LEU A 132 -13.27 6.23 1.54
N ARG A 133 -14.15 5.23 1.73
CA ARG A 133 -15.19 4.85 0.75
C ARG A 133 -16.24 5.94 0.54
N ALA A 134 -16.58 6.69 1.59
CA ALA A 134 -17.44 7.85 1.46
C ALA A 134 -16.74 9.08 0.82
N GLY A 135 -15.45 8.99 0.53
CA GLY A 135 -14.66 10.08 -0.05
C GLY A 135 -14.53 11.32 0.85
N GLN A 136 -14.89 11.22 2.13
CA GLN A 136 -14.85 12.33 3.09
C GLN A 136 -13.44 12.58 3.64
N MET A 137 -12.55 11.60 3.51
CA MET A 137 -11.16 11.70 3.92
C MET A 137 -10.24 11.33 2.75
N PRO A 138 -9.18 12.10 2.49
CA PRO A 138 -8.85 13.43 3.05
C PRO A 138 -9.87 14.53 2.67
N PRO A 139 -10.13 15.52 3.55
CA PRO A 139 -11.11 16.57 3.30
C PRO A 139 -10.71 17.49 2.14
N GLU A 140 -11.69 18.19 1.57
CA GLU A 140 -11.46 19.15 0.49
C GLU A 140 -10.48 20.25 0.90
N GLY A 141 -9.66 20.72 -0.05
CA GLY A 141 -8.62 21.73 0.20
C GLY A 141 -7.30 21.18 0.74
N ARG A 142 -7.16 19.86 0.91
CA ARG A 142 -5.88 19.20 1.27
C ARG A 142 -5.33 18.34 0.15
N PRO A 143 -4.00 18.09 0.14
CA PRO A 143 -3.40 17.12 -0.76
C PRO A 143 -4.11 15.78 -0.63
N ARG A 144 -4.58 15.24 -1.76
CA ARG A 144 -5.32 14.00 -1.82
C ARG A 144 -4.58 13.02 -2.73
N PRO A 145 -4.42 11.75 -2.32
CA PRO A 145 -3.93 10.72 -3.22
C PRO A 145 -4.93 10.51 -4.36
N ASP A 146 -4.46 9.93 -5.46
CA ASP A 146 -5.33 9.58 -6.57
C ASP A 146 -6.37 8.52 -6.13
N VAL A 147 -7.44 8.40 -6.92
CA VAL A 147 -8.56 7.52 -6.60
C VAL A 147 -8.14 6.05 -6.51
N ALA A 148 -7.24 5.60 -7.39
CA ALA A 148 -6.77 4.21 -7.37
C ALA A 148 -5.98 3.90 -6.10
N THR A 149 -5.17 4.85 -5.61
CA THR A 149 -4.48 4.70 -4.32
C THR A 149 -5.46 4.65 -3.14
N ILE A 150 -6.51 5.49 -3.12
CA ILE A 150 -7.55 5.43 -2.08
C ILE A 150 -8.26 4.08 -2.10
N ASP A 151 -8.64 3.61 -3.28
CA ASP A 151 -9.33 2.33 -3.45
C ASP A 151 -8.46 1.15 -3.06
N ALA A 152 -7.17 1.17 -3.40
CA ALA A 152 -6.22 0.14 -3.01
C ALA A 152 -6.07 0.06 -1.48
N VAL A 153 -5.94 1.22 -0.82
CA VAL A 153 -5.83 1.28 0.65
C VAL A 153 -7.11 0.80 1.33
N ALA A 154 -8.28 1.26 0.87
CA ALA A 154 -9.55 0.83 1.43
C ALA A 154 -9.75 -0.69 1.27
N THR A 155 -9.45 -1.23 0.08
CA THR A 155 -9.55 -2.68 -0.21
C THR A 155 -8.58 -3.49 0.65
N SER A 156 -7.35 -3.00 0.87
CA SER A 156 -6.36 -3.65 1.73
C SER A 156 -6.83 -3.72 3.18
N LEU A 157 -7.44 -2.66 3.71
CA LEU A 157 -7.97 -2.65 5.08
C LEU A 157 -9.21 -3.53 5.22
N GLU A 158 -10.13 -3.48 4.24
CA GLU A 158 -11.32 -4.33 4.19
C GLU A 158 -10.97 -5.82 4.13
N SER A 159 -9.90 -6.19 3.42
CA SER A 159 -9.48 -7.59 3.30
C SER A 159 -8.81 -8.12 4.57
N ALA A 160 -8.40 -7.24 5.48
CA ALA A 160 -7.67 -7.59 6.68
C ALA A 160 -8.54 -7.63 7.95
N LEU A 161 -9.70 -6.95 7.92
CA LEU A 161 -10.73 -6.90 8.97
C LEU A 161 -11.62 -8.15 8.95
#